data_AF-A0AAN1VQ87-F1
#
_entry.id   AF-A0AAN1VQ87-F1
#
_cell.length_a   1.000
_cell.length_b   1.000
_cell.length_c   1.000
_cell.angle_alpha   90.00
_cell.angle_beta   90.00
_cell.angle_gamma   90.00
#
_symmetry.space_group_name_H-M   'P 1'
#
loop_
_entity.id
_entity.type
_entity.pdbx_description
1 polymer ?
#
loop_
_entity_poly.entity_id
_entity_poly.type
_entity_poly.pdbx_seq_one_letter_code
_entity_poly.pdbx_strand_id
1 'polypeptide(L)'
;MKNALHIKELKEFLEKQQLVSTQDLLNFYHQFNPELPIATLRWRIYELKQQGIIYSPKRGKYALKEKKLFHPKRTKKMDELANLLQEKFPYVKFSIYPTNWIGNLSNHVYQTNNIIVEIDVDVLDAAFYFLQENFSNTFLSPDQEMYDYYISAQEENIIVTRLHFDAPLYKIDDNYYTPKLEKLIVDLLINDPIILPISYSEMNTIIMNAIDMYSINFSTLARYAKKRNSQKRLNKLHLIGGTKL
;
A
#
# COMPACT_ATOMS: atom_id res chain seq x y z
N MET A 1 -14.28 36.28 10.76
CA MET A 1 -14.33 34.88 11.23
C MET A 1 -13.34 33.94 10.51
N LYS A 2 -13.01 34.10 9.22
CA LYS A 2 -12.02 33.26 8.49
C LYS A 2 -10.62 33.14 9.13
N ASN A 3 -10.22 34.07 9.99
CA ASN A 3 -8.88 34.12 10.57
C ASN A 3 -8.69 33.29 11.87
N ALA A 4 -9.77 32.78 12.48
CA ALA A 4 -9.70 32.10 13.79
C ALA A 4 -9.36 30.60 13.70
N LEU A 5 -9.55 29.99 12.52
CA LEU A 5 -9.30 28.56 12.31
C LEU A 5 -7.85 28.24 11.94
N HIS A 6 -7.09 29.23 11.48
CA HIS A 6 -5.69 29.07 11.04
C HIS A 6 -5.53 27.88 10.08
N ILE A 7 -6.39 27.78 9.06
CA ILE A 7 -6.52 26.58 8.21
C ILE A 7 -5.19 26.23 7.53
N LYS A 8 -4.42 27.23 7.09
CA LYS A 8 -3.14 27.01 6.40
C LYS A 8 -2.12 26.41 7.37
N GLU A 9 -1.92 27.07 8.51
CA GLU A 9 -0.99 26.65 9.56
C GLU A 9 -1.40 25.30 10.16
N LEU A 10 -2.71 25.05 10.28
CA LEU A 10 -3.25 23.78 10.76
C LEU A 10 -2.94 22.66 9.78
N LYS A 11 -3.06 22.90 8.47
CA LYS A 11 -2.67 21.93 7.44
C LYS A 11 -1.18 21.60 7.55
N GLU A 12 -0.33 22.60 7.61
CA GLU A 12 1.12 22.40 7.77
C GLU A 12 1.47 21.66 9.07
N PHE A 13 0.73 21.91 10.16
CA PHE A 13 0.89 21.22 11.44
C PHE A 13 0.48 19.74 11.35
N LEU A 14 -0.67 19.46 10.75
CA LEU A 14 -1.21 18.10 10.62
C LEU A 14 -0.53 17.27 9.52
N GLU A 15 0.07 17.89 8.50
CA GLU A 15 0.92 17.20 7.52
C GLU A 15 2.17 16.62 8.19
N LYS A 16 2.70 17.32 9.20
CA LYS A 16 3.85 16.85 10.00
C LYS A 16 3.46 15.80 11.03
N GLN A 17 2.17 15.67 11.35
CA GLN A 17 1.68 14.79 12.40
C GLN A 17 0.43 14.04 11.88
N GLN A 18 0.65 12.84 11.32
CA GLN A 18 -0.43 12.04 10.68
C GLN A 18 -1.67 11.85 11.56
N LEU A 19 -1.54 11.92 12.89
CA LEU A 19 -2.64 11.80 13.83
C LEU A 19 -2.37 12.61 15.09
N VAL A 20 -3.22 13.60 15.35
CA VAL A 20 -3.09 14.48 16.53
C VAL A 20 -4.21 14.25 17.53
N SER A 21 -3.92 14.47 18.81
CA SER A 21 -4.91 14.45 19.87
C SER A 21 -5.64 15.79 20.03
N THR A 22 -6.67 15.81 20.87
CA THR A 22 -7.32 17.05 21.30
C THR A 22 -6.32 18.00 21.99
N GLN A 23 -5.37 17.44 22.76
CA GLN A 23 -4.34 18.23 23.43
C GLN A 23 -3.35 18.84 22.45
N ASP A 24 -2.97 18.10 21.41
CA ASP A 24 -2.06 18.60 20.38
C ASP A 24 -2.69 19.76 19.59
N LEU A 25 -3.98 19.65 19.25
CA LEU A 25 -4.72 20.75 18.65
C LEU A 25 -4.86 21.95 19.59
N LEU A 26 -5.07 21.71 20.89
CA LEU A 26 -5.12 22.78 21.89
C LEU A 26 -3.78 23.53 21.94
N ASN A 27 -2.67 22.79 22.03
CA ASN A 27 -1.32 23.33 22.03
C ASN A 27 -1.02 24.10 20.74
N PHE A 28 -1.43 23.59 19.58
CA PHE A 28 -1.33 24.30 18.30
C PHE A 28 -2.05 25.65 18.35
N TYR A 29 -3.31 25.66 18.80
CA TYR A 29 -4.07 26.91 18.83
C TYR A 29 -3.62 27.89 19.91
N HIS A 30 -2.99 27.41 20.98
CA HIS A 30 -2.39 28.27 22.00
C HIS A 30 -1.20 29.09 21.50
N GLN A 31 -0.58 28.71 20.38
CA GLN A 31 0.43 29.53 19.71
C GLN A 31 -0.14 30.85 19.18
N PHE A 32 -1.44 30.87 18.86
CA PHE A 32 -2.14 32.05 18.35
C PHE A 32 -3.05 32.70 19.41
N ASN A 33 -3.57 31.91 20.35
CA ASN A 33 -4.41 32.37 21.45
C ASN A 33 -4.10 31.56 22.74
N PRO A 34 -3.16 32.04 23.59
CA PRO A 34 -2.70 31.32 24.78
C PRO A 34 -3.80 30.97 25.79
N GLU A 35 -4.88 31.75 25.86
CA GLU A 35 -5.98 31.53 26.80
C GLU A 35 -7.19 30.83 26.16
N LEU A 36 -7.04 30.22 24.98
CA LEU A 36 -8.15 29.57 24.27
C LEU A 36 -8.85 28.52 25.15
N PRO A 37 -10.14 28.70 25.48
CA PRO A 37 -10.87 27.71 26.25
C PRO A 37 -11.10 26.41 25.47
N ILE A 38 -11.10 25.27 26.15
CA ILE A 38 -11.39 23.95 25.56
C ILE A 38 -12.77 23.93 24.86
N ALA A 39 -13.76 24.65 25.39
CA ALA A 39 -15.08 24.76 24.77
C ALA A 39 -15.00 25.39 23.37
N THR A 40 -14.20 26.44 23.22
CA THR A 40 -13.95 27.10 21.93
C THR A 40 -13.17 26.20 20.98
N LEU A 41 -12.19 25.43 21.48
CA LEU A 41 -11.51 24.42 20.68
C LEU A 41 -12.49 23.37 20.13
N ARG A 42 -13.41 22.88 20.96
CA ARG A 42 -14.44 21.90 20.52
C ARG A 42 -15.29 22.47 19.39
N TRP A 43 -15.64 23.75 19.46
CA TRP A 43 -16.37 24.44 18.39
C TRP A 43 -15.55 24.51 17.10
N ARG A 44 -14.26 24.88 17.18
CA ARG A 44 -13.36 24.87 16.01
C ARG A 44 -13.22 23.49 15.39
N ILE A 45 -13.04 22.45 16.21
CA ILE A 45 -12.98 21.05 15.75
C ILE A 45 -14.26 20.66 15.04
N TYR A 46 -15.42 21.03 15.58
CA TYR A 46 -16.71 20.78 14.95
C TYR A 46 -16.80 21.46 13.59
N GLU A 47 -16.44 22.74 13.50
CA GLU A 47 -16.46 23.51 12.25
C GLU A 47 -15.49 22.92 11.20
N LEU A 48 -14.27 22.57 11.58
CA LEU A 48 -13.27 21.95 10.69
C LEU A 48 -13.73 20.59 10.14
N LYS A 49 -14.45 19.81 10.94
CA LYS A 49 -15.08 18.56 10.50
C LYS A 49 -16.18 18.81 9.48
N GLN A 50 -17.05 19.77 9.73
CA GLN A 50 -18.13 20.13 8.80
C GLN A 50 -17.59 20.66 7.48
N GLN A 51 -16.44 21.33 7.49
CA GLN A 51 -15.73 21.79 6.29
C GLN A 51 -14.91 20.68 5.60
N GLY A 52 -14.85 19.47 6.16
CA GLY A 52 -14.05 18.36 5.62
C GLY A 52 -12.54 18.58 5.68
N ILE A 53 -12.07 19.54 6.49
CA ILE A 53 -10.64 19.88 6.64
C ILE A 53 -9.93 18.89 7.56
N ILE A 54 -10.65 18.38 8.56
CA ILE A 54 -10.17 17.30 9.43
C ILE A 54 -11.23 16.23 9.57
N TYR A 55 -10.81 14.98 9.78
CA TYR A 55 -11.68 13.87 10.17
C TYR A 55 -11.22 13.30 11.51
N SER A 56 -12.06 12.47 12.14
CA SER A 56 -11.77 11.86 13.43
C SER A 56 -11.78 10.33 13.32
N PRO A 57 -10.62 9.70 13.07
CA PRO A 57 -10.54 8.24 12.92
C PRO A 57 -10.88 7.49 14.21
N LYS A 58 -10.65 8.12 15.38
CA LYS A 58 -10.99 7.61 16.72
C LYS A 58 -11.37 8.77 17.63
N ARG A 59 -12.14 8.50 18.68
CA ARG A 59 -12.54 9.53 19.67
C ARG A 59 -11.33 10.29 20.19
N GLY A 60 -11.35 11.62 20.06
CA GLY A 60 -10.29 12.51 20.53
C GLY A 60 -9.02 12.55 19.67
N LYS A 61 -9.03 11.89 18.51
CA LYS A 61 -7.94 11.92 17.52
C LYS A 61 -8.44 12.54 16.21
N TYR A 62 -7.58 13.31 15.56
CA TYR A 62 -7.88 14.09 14.36
C TYR A 62 -6.74 14.01 13.35
N ALA A 63 -7.09 14.09 12.06
CA ALA A 63 -6.14 14.10 10.97
C ALA A 63 -6.77 14.84 9.77
N LEU A 64 -5.97 15.25 8.78
CA LEU A 64 -6.46 16.11 7.68
C LEU A 64 -7.48 15.44 6.77
N LYS A 65 -7.28 14.16 6.46
CA LYS A 65 -8.08 13.51 5.43
C LYS A 65 -8.39 12.09 5.79
N GLU A 66 -9.66 11.74 5.69
CA GLU A 66 -10.08 10.35 5.81
C GLU A 66 -9.35 9.53 4.76
N LYS A 67 -8.50 8.61 5.24
CA LYS A 67 -7.76 7.73 4.35
C LYS A 67 -8.70 6.63 3.88
N LYS A 68 -8.70 6.35 2.58
CA LYS A 68 -9.58 5.34 2.00
C LYS A 68 -9.12 3.95 2.45
N LEU A 69 -10.03 2.99 2.53
CA LEU A 69 -9.63 1.59 2.57
C LEU A 69 -9.14 1.18 1.18
N PHE A 70 -8.04 0.42 1.13
CA PHE A 70 -7.55 -0.16 -0.11
C PHE A 70 -8.48 -1.32 -0.53
N HIS A 71 -9.21 -1.11 -1.61
CA HIS A 71 -10.15 -2.09 -2.17
C HIS A 71 -9.57 -2.65 -3.48
N PRO A 72 -9.02 -3.87 -3.47
CA PRO A 72 -8.50 -4.50 -4.67
C PRO A 72 -9.62 -4.70 -5.71
N LYS A 73 -9.39 -4.25 -6.94
CA LYS A 73 -10.35 -4.42 -8.05
C LYS A 73 -9.93 -5.59 -8.92
N ARG A 74 -10.81 -6.58 -9.05
CA ARG A 74 -10.60 -7.74 -9.91
C ARG A 74 -10.59 -7.34 -11.39
N THR A 75 -9.78 -8.04 -12.17
CA THR A 75 -9.77 -7.96 -13.63
C THR A 75 -10.16 -9.32 -14.21
N LYS A 76 -10.60 -9.33 -15.48
CA LYS A 76 -10.93 -10.58 -16.17
C LYS A 76 -9.75 -11.55 -16.22
N LYS A 77 -8.54 -11.03 -16.42
CA LYS A 77 -7.32 -11.85 -16.47
C LYS A 77 -6.98 -12.47 -15.12
N MET A 78 -7.20 -11.74 -14.02
CA MET A 78 -7.05 -12.30 -12.67
C MET A 78 -8.02 -13.46 -12.44
N ASP A 79 -9.30 -13.29 -12.82
CA ASP A 79 -10.31 -14.34 -12.65
C ASP A 79 -10.02 -15.56 -13.57
N GLU A 80 -9.53 -15.34 -14.80
CA GLU A 80 -9.08 -16.43 -15.70
C GLU A 80 -7.94 -17.25 -15.08
N LEU A 81 -6.89 -16.58 -14.60
CA LEU A 81 -5.75 -17.24 -13.95
C LEU A 81 -6.17 -17.97 -12.67
N ALA A 82 -7.05 -17.37 -11.88
CA ALA A 82 -7.56 -17.99 -10.66
C ALA A 82 -8.30 -19.30 -10.96
N ASN A 83 -9.19 -19.30 -11.97
CA ASN A 83 -9.94 -20.50 -12.36
C ASN A 83 -9.02 -21.64 -12.82
N LEU A 84 -8.01 -21.34 -13.67
CA LEU A 84 -7.03 -22.33 -14.13
C LEU A 84 -6.24 -22.93 -12.96
N LEU A 85 -5.80 -22.09 -12.03
CA LEU A 85 -5.06 -22.54 -10.85
C LEU A 85 -5.94 -23.33 -9.87
N GLN A 86 -7.21 -22.97 -9.73
CA GLN A 86 -8.17 -23.70 -8.91
C GLN A 86 -8.45 -25.10 -9.46
N GLU A 87 -8.61 -25.22 -10.78
CA GLU A 87 -8.83 -26.52 -11.42
C GLU A 87 -7.61 -27.43 -11.26
N LYS A 88 -6.40 -26.89 -11.50
CA LYS A 88 -5.16 -27.68 -11.47
C LYS A 88 -4.63 -27.94 -10.06
N PHE A 89 -4.78 -26.97 -9.15
CA PHE A 89 -4.22 -26.95 -7.80
C PHE A 89 -5.28 -26.58 -6.73
N PRO A 90 -6.36 -27.37 -6.59
CA PRO A 90 -7.54 -27.00 -5.79
C PRO A 90 -7.26 -26.80 -4.29
N TYR A 91 -6.17 -27.36 -3.77
CA TYR A 91 -5.80 -27.27 -2.35
C TYR A 91 -4.69 -26.26 -2.08
N VAL A 92 -4.13 -25.63 -3.12
CA VAL A 92 -2.99 -24.71 -2.96
C VAL A 92 -3.50 -23.30 -2.80
N LYS A 93 -3.03 -22.63 -1.77
CA LYS A 93 -3.28 -21.20 -1.58
C LYS A 93 -2.46 -20.37 -2.57
N PHE A 94 -3.11 -19.46 -3.28
CA PHE A 94 -2.44 -18.53 -4.19
C PHE A 94 -3.00 -17.11 -4.07
N SER A 95 -2.21 -16.13 -4.50
CA SER A 95 -2.55 -14.70 -4.50
C SER A 95 -2.28 -14.11 -5.88
N ILE A 96 -3.25 -13.39 -6.45
CA ILE A 96 -3.11 -12.78 -7.78
C ILE A 96 -3.35 -11.29 -7.68
N TYR A 97 -2.49 -10.49 -8.30
CA TYR A 97 -2.70 -9.05 -8.41
C TYR A 97 -1.93 -8.43 -9.57
N PRO A 98 -2.48 -7.40 -10.23
CA PRO A 98 -1.77 -6.63 -11.23
C PRO A 98 -0.79 -5.64 -10.58
N THR A 99 0.34 -5.41 -11.23
CA THR A 99 1.31 -4.39 -10.80
C THR A 99 0.75 -2.97 -10.92
N ASN A 100 -0.29 -2.77 -11.74
CA ASN A 100 -0.98 -1.49 -11.88
C ASN A 100 -1.59 -0.97 -10.56
N TRP A 101 -1.90 -1.84 -9.58
CA TRP A 101 -2.37 -1.38 -8.26
C TRP A 101 -1.29 -0.57 -7.54
N ILE A 102 -0.03 -0.96 -7.72
CA ILE A 102 1.14 -0.23 -7.24
C ILE A 102 1.46 0.92 -8.20
N GLY A 103 1.42 0.68 -9.51
CA GLY A 103 1.70 1.69 -10.53
C GLY A 103 0.81 2.94 -10.42
N ASN A 104 -0.47 2.77 -10.07
CA ASN A 104 -1.42 3.87 -9.86
C ASN A 104 -1.10 4.78 -8.66
N LEU A 105 -0.12 4.40 -7.83
CA LEU A 105 0.38 5.21 -6.73
C LEU A 105 1.62 6.03 -7.14
N SER A 106 2.12 5.88 -8.37
CA SER A 106 3.19 6.70 -8.92
C SER A 106 2.65 8.00 -9.52
N ASN A 107 3.54 8.98 -9.67
CA ASN A 107 3.30 10.18 -10.47
C ASN A 107 3.55 9.95 -11.98
N HIS A 108 4.08 8.78 -12.35
CA HIS A 108 4.40 8.37 -13.70
C HIS A 108 3.40 7.34 -14.22
N VAL A 109 3.23 7.31 -15.54
CA VAL A 109 2.47 6.24 -16.21
C VAL A 109 3.44 5.11 -16.54
N TYR A 110 3.23 3.94 -15.95
CA TYR A 110 3.97 2.73 -16.32
C TYR A 110 3.34 2.05 -17.53
N GLN A 111 4.18 1.67 -18.48
CA GLN A 111 3.74 0.95 -19.69
C GLN A 111 3.58 -0.55 -19.41
N THR A 112 4.39 -1.13 -18.51
CA THR A 112 4.32 -2.56 -18.17
C THR A 112 3.05 -2.88 -17.40
N ASN A 113 2.23 -3.79 -17.94
CA ASN A 113 1.02 -4.27 -17.29
C ASN A 113 1.20 -5.73 -16.85
N ASN A 114 1.91 -5.97 -15.75
CA ASN A 114 2.17 -7.35 -15.31
C ASN A 114 1.09 -7.81 -14.32
N ILE A 115 0.83 -9.11 -14.31
CA ILE A 115 0.07 -9.79 -13.26
C ILE A 115 1.01 -10.67 -12.47
N ILE A 116 1.07 -10.41 -11.17
CA ILE A 116 1.80 -11.23 -10.23
C ILE A 116 0.89 -12.37 -9.77
N VAL A 117 1.39 -13.59 -9.90
CA VAL A 117 0.81 -14.83 -9.37
C VAL A 117 1.75 -15.36 -8.30
N GLU A 118 1.31 -15.29 -7.05
CA GLU A 118 2.07 -15.80 -5.92
C GLU A 118 1.48 -17.13 -5.47
N ILE A 119 2.30 -18.16 -5.40
CA ILE A 119 1.86 -19.51 -5.03
C ILE A 119 2.81 -20.16 -4.03
N ASP A 120 2.32 -21.14 -3.28
CA ASP A 120 3.13 -21.87 -2.32
C ASP A 120 4.41 -22.43 -2.99
N VAL A 121 5.53 -22.37 -2.25
CA VAL A 121 6.85 -22.76 -2.76
C VAL A 121 6.88 -24.23 -3.17
N ASP A 122 6.10 -25.08 -2.50
CA ASP A 122 6.07 -26.52 -2.75
C ASP A 122 5.50 -26.89 -4.14
N VAL A 123 4.75 -25.99 -4.78
CA VAL A 123 4.18 -26.20 -6.12
C VAL A 123 4.56 -25.12 -7.12
N LEU A 124 5.48 -24.23 -6.75
CA LEU A 124 5.83 -23.04 -7.52
C LEU A 124 6.24 -23.37 -8.96
N ASP A 125 7.16 -24.32 -9.13
CA ASP A 125 7.66 -24.71 -10.45
C ASP A 125 6.57 -25.38 -11.30
N ALA A 126 5.76 -26.25 -10.69
CA ALA A 126 4.66 -26.92 -11.38
C ALA A 126 3.61 -25.92 -11.88
N ALA A 127 3.28 -24.92 -11.06
CA ALA A 127 2.36 -23.86 -11.44
C ALA A 127 2.95 -22.92 -12.50
N PHE A 128 4.25 -22.62 -12.42
CA PHE A 128 4.95 -21.85 -13.44
C PHE A 128 4.88 -22.54 -14.81
N TYR A 129 5.28 -23.81 -14.91
CA TYR A 129 5.24 -24.54 -16.18
C TYR A 129 3.81 -24.68 -16.72
N PHE A 130 2.84 -24.97 -15.84
CA PHE A 130 1.43 -25.03 -16.23
C PHE A 130 0.93 -23.70 -16.80
N LEU A 131 1.24 -22.57 -16.16
CA LEU A 131 0.86 -21.26 -16.67
C LEU A 131 1.63 -20.90 -17.95
N GLN A 132 2.89 -21.28 -18.07
CA GLN A 132 3.71 -21.03 -19.26
C GLN A 132 3.20 -21.78 -20.50
N GLU A 133 2.69 -23.01 -20.33
CA GLU A 133 2.05 -23.77 -21.41
C GLU A 133 0.78 -23.09 -21.95
N ASN A 134 0.04 -22.39 -21.07
CA ASN A 134 -1.18 -21.67 -21.42
C ASN A 134 -0.92 -20.22 -21.88
N PHE A 135 0.17 -19.61 -21.38
CA PHE A 135 0.52 -18.22 -21.61
C PHE A 135 2.05 -18.10 -21.78
N SER A 136 2.50 -17.91 -23.03
CA SER A 136 3.92 -17.88 -23.36
C SER A 136 4.70 -16.75 -22.67
N ASN A 137 4.03 -15.65 -22.31
CA ASN A 137 4.60 -14.49 -21.61
C ASN A 137 4.57 -14.66 -20.08
N THR A 138 4.94 -15.86 -19.61
CA THR A 138 5.01 -16.22 -18.19
C THR A 138 6.47 -16.34 -17.75
N PHE A 139 6.81 -15.69 -16.63
CA PHE A 139 8.17 -15.61 -16.09
C PHE A 139 8.21 -16.03 -14.62
N LEU A 140 9.24 -16.79 -14.23
CA LEU A 140 9.43 -17.24 -12.85
C LEU A 140 10.37 -16.28 -12.11
N SER A 141 9.83 -15.52 -11.15
CA SER A 141 10.59 -14.68 -10.21
C SER A 141 11.76 -13.91 -10.86
N PRO A 142 11.47 -13.04 -11.86
CA PRO A 142 12.50 -12.38 -12.64
C PRO A 142 13.39 -11.50 -11.75
N ASP A 143 14.70 -11.58 -11.96
CA ASP A 143 15.65 -10.59 -11.48
C ASP A 143 15.69 -9.38 -12.42
N GLN A 144 16.59 -8.43 -12.15
CA GLN A 144 16.70 -7.22 -12.96
C GLN A 144 17.07 -7.52 -14.41
N GLU A 145 18.02 -8.44 -14.63
CA GLU A 145 18.50 -8.79 -15.96
C GLU A 145 17.38 -9.46 -16.78
N MET A 146 16.67 -10.42 -16.18
CA MET A 146 15.55 -11.08 -16.81
C MET A 146 14.43 -10.10 -17.15
N TYR A 147 14.14 -9.19 -16.21
CA TYR A 147 13.11 -8.18 -16.42
C TYR A 147 13.46 -7.29 -17.62
N ASP A 148 14.68 -6.77 -17.67
CA ASP A 148 15.10 -5.80 -18.68
C ASP A 148 15.18 -6.41 -20.09
N TYR A 149 15.58 -7.68 -20.21
CA TYR A 149 15.78 -8.31 -21.52
C TYR A 149 14.57 -9.07 -22.05
N TYR A 150 13.69 -9.59 -21.19
CA TYR A 150 12.65 -10.52 -21.63
C TYR A 150 11.21 -10.07 -21.33
N ILE A 151 11.00 -9.17 -20.38
CA ILE A 151 9.64 -8.75 -20.00
C ILE A 151 9.20 -7.56 -20.85
N SER A 152 8.26 -7.80 -21.76
CA SER A 152 7.77 -6.80 -22.70
C SER A 152 6.88 -5.76 -22.02
N ALA A 153 7.18 -4.47 -22.23
CA ALA A 153 6.33 -3.37 -21.77
C ALA A 153 5.01 -3.23 -22.56
N GLN A 154 4.84 -3.97 -23.66
CA GLN A 154 3.67 -3.89 -24.53
C GLN A 154 2.64 -5.01 -24.28
N GLU A 155 2.99 -5.98 -23.44
CA GLU A 155 2.17 -7.17 -23.18
C GLU A 155 1.68 -7.20 -21.73
N GLU A 156 0.59 -7.95 -21.49
CA GLU A 156 0.16 -8.28 -20.14
C GLU A 156 0.89 -9.54 -19.65
N ASN A 157 2.09 -9.37 -19.09
CA ASN A 157 2.95 -10.49 -18.67
C ASN A 157 2.47 -11.13 -17.37
N ILE A 158 2.75 -12.42 -17.19
CA ILE A 158 2.49 -13.15 -15.94
C ILE A 158 3.82 -13.38 -15.24
N ILE A 159 3.94 -12.92 -14.00
CA ILE A 159 5.09 -13.18 -13.15
C ILE A 159 4.66 -14.13 -12.04
N VAL A 160 5.20 -15.34 -12.06
CA VAL A 160 4.96 -16.36 -11.04
C VAL A 160 6.05 -16.27 -9.99
N THR A 161 5.66 -16.18 -8.72
CA THR A 161 6.61 -16.12 -7.61
C THR A 161 6.07 -16.79 -6.36
N ARG A 162 6.91 -16.90 -5.32
CA ARG A 162 6.52 -17.54 -4.07
C ARG A 162 5.55 -16.67 -3.26
N LEU A 163 4.50 -17.30 -2.75
CA LEU A 163 3.66 -16.75 -1.71
C LEU A 163 4.31 -17.00 -0.35
N HIS A 164 4.57 -15.94 0.41
CA HIS A 164 5.11 -16.08 1.76
C HIS A 164 3.98 -16.40 2.75
N PHE A 165 4.20 -17.40 3.61
CA PHE A 165 3.17 -17.95 4.53
C PHE A 165 2.40 -16.88 5.34
N ASP A 166 3.11 -15.93 5.96
CA ASP A 166 2.55 -14.88 6.80
C ASP A 166 2.07 -13.62 6.02
N ALA A 167 1.91 -13.74 4.70
CA ALA A 167 1.45 -12.68 3.83
C ALA A 167 0.10 -12.09 4.31
N PRO A 168 0.00 -10.76 4.49
CA PRO A 168 -1.28 -10.08 4.67
C PRO A 168 -2.13 -10.15 3.39
N LEU A 169 -3.23 -10.91 3.43
CA LEU A 169 -4.09 -11.16 2.28
C LEU A 169 -5.58 -10.92 2.58
N TYR A 170 -6.34 -10.55 1.54
CA TYR A 170 -7.79 -10.64 1.49
C TYR A 170 -8.19 -11.95 0.82
N LYS A 171 -9.11 -12.70 1.43
CA LYS A 171 -9.73 -13.86 0.78
C LYS A 171 -10.73 -13.37 -0.25
N ILE A 172 -10.62 -13.86 -1.49
CA ILE A 172 -11.58 -13.58 -2.56
C ILE A 172 -12.56 -14.74 -2.66
N ASP A 173 -12.04 -15.95 -2.85
CA ASP A 173 -12.81 -17.19 -2.96
C ASP A 173 -11.94 -18.40 -2.57
N ASP A 174 -12.51 -19.50 -2.08
CA ASP A 174 -11.83 -20.78 -1.76
C ASP A 174 -10.35 -20.66 -1.32
N ASN A 175 -9.42 -20.89 -2.24
CA ASN A 175 -7.96 -20.82 -2.11
C ASN A 175 -7.33 -19.61 -2.86
N TYR A 176 -8.14 -18.74 -3.45
CA TYR A 176 -7.77 -17.52 -4.16
C TYR A 176 -7.79 -16.28 -3.25
N TYR A 177 -6.66 -15.59 -3.20
CA TYR A 177 -6.45 -14.39 -2.40
C TYR A 177 -5.96 -13.21 -3.24
N THR A 178 -6.04 -12.01 -2.65
CA THR A 178 -5.36 -10.81 -3.15
C THR A 178 -4.54 -10.20 -2.01
N PRO A 179 -3.42 -9.50 -2.29
CA PRO A 179 -2.60 -8.87 -1.27
C PRO A 179 -3.32 -7.69 -0.61
N LYS A 180 -3.12 -7.53 0.71
CA LYS A 180 -3.42 -6.26 1.38
C LYS A 180 -2.36 -5.22 1.02
N LEU A 181 -2.66 -3.95 1.23
CA LEU A 181 -1.73 -2.86 0.93
C LEU A 181 -0.43 -2.97 1.72
N GLU A 182 -0.47 -3.43 2.98
CA GLU A 182 0.73 -3.64 3.80
C GLU A 182 1.71 -4.62 3.14
N LYS A 183 1.18 -5.64 2.48
CA LYS A 183 1.99 -6.61 1.75
C LYS A 183 2.64 -5.95 0.53
N LEU A 184 1.85 -5.28 -0.30
CA LEU A 184 2.33 -4.58 -1.50
C LEU A 184 3.46 -3.60 -1.17
N ILE A 185 3.34 -2.83 -0.08
CA ILE A 185 4.37 -1.90 0.37
C ILE A 185 5.67 -2.62 0.74
N VAL A 186 5.59 -3.68 1.54
CA VAL A 186 6.77 -4.42 1.99
C VAL A 186 7.46 -5.12 0.83
N ASP A 187 6.68 -5.70 -0.07
CA ASP A 187 7.24 -6.44 -1.20
C ASP A 187 7.85 -5.48 -2.23
N LEU A 188 7.26 -4.30 -2.49
CA LEU A 188 7.87 -3.26 -3.31
C LEU A 188 9.15 -2.68 -2.68
N LEU A 189 9.19 -2.56 -1.35
CA LEU A 189 10.39 -2.12 -0.63
C LEU A 189 11.56 -3.12 -0.75
N ILE A 190 11.24 -4.39 -0.94
CA ILE A 190 12.21 -5.45 -1.18
C ILE A 190 12.59 -5.47 -2.66
N ASN A 191 11.58 -5.45 -3.52
CA ASN A 191 11.62 -5.55 -4.98
C ASN A 191 12.53 -6.67 -5.47
N ASP A 192 12.44 -7.84 -4.83
CA ASP A 192 13.22 -9.03 -5.13
C ASP A 192 12.34 -10.27 -4.85
N PRO A 193 11.82 -10.95 -5.89
CA PRO A 193 12.03 -10.66 -7.32
C PRO A 193 11.40 -9.33 -7.77
N ILE A 194 11.75 -8.88 -8.98
CA ILE A 194 11.30 -7.59 -9.50
C ILE A 194 9.77 -7.59 -9.67
N ILE A 195 9.10 -6.71 -8.91
CA ILE A 195 7.66 -6.45 -9.04
C ILE A 195 7.44 -5.30 -10.01
N LEU A 196 8.24 -4.23 -9.86
CA LEU A 196 8.28 -3.08 -10.75
C LEU A 196 9.74 -2.65 -10.97
N PRO A 197 10.15 -2.34 -12.21
CA PRO A 197 11.52 -1.95 -12.55
C PRO A 197 11.74 -0.46 -12.24
N ILE A 198 11.75 -0.11 -10.94
CA ILE A 198 11.77 1.29 -10.49
C ILE A 198 13.00 1.59 -9.63
N SER A 199 13.42 2.84 -9.67
CA SER A 199 14.50 3.33 -8.82
C SER A 199 14.06 3.39 -7.35
N TYR A 200 15.04 3.45 -6.44
CA TYR A 200 14.77 3.62 -5.01
C TYR A 200 13.98 4.91 -4.70
N SER A 201 14.26 6.01 -5.40
CA SER A 201 13.53 7.26 -5.20
C SER A 201 12.06 7.13 -5.59
N GLU A 202 11.78 6.44 -6.71
CA GLU A 202 10.42 6.25 -7.18
C GLU A 202 9.63 5.28 -6.29
N MET A 203 10.29 4.22 -5.82
CA MET A 203 9.72 3.33 -4.82
C MET A 203 9.31 4.08 -3.55
N ASN A 204 10.14 5.01 -3.06
CA ASN A 204 9.77 5.85 -1.91
C ASN A 204 8.53 6.72 -2.21
N THR A 205 8.48 7.34 -3.38
CA THR A 205 7.32 8.15 -3.82
C THR A 205 6.04 7.34 -3.80
N ILE A 206 6.05 6.15 -4.41
CA ILE A 206 4.90 5.24 -4.45
C ILE A 206 4.45 4.86 -3.04
N ILE A 207 5.39 4.50 -2.15
CA ILE A 207 5.05 4.10 -0.78
C ILE A 207 4.47 5.27 0.02
N MET A 208 5.03 6.48 -0.12
CA MET A 208 4.48 7.67 0.55
C MET A 208 3.08 8.00 0.06
N ASN A 209 2.86 7.96 -1.26
CA ASN A 209 1.53 8.14 -1.84
C ASN A 209 0.53 7.09 -1.33
N ALA A 210 0.97 5.83 -1.15
CA ALA A 210 0.14 4.78 -0.56
C ALA A 210 -0.26 5.12 0.88
N ILE A 211 0.72 5.55 1.69
CA ILE A 211 0.53 5.94 3.09
C ILE A 211 -0.42 7.13 3.19
N ASP A 212 -0.32 8.12 2.31
CA ASP A 212 -1.15 9.32 2.35
C ASP A 212 -2.59 9.05 1.89
N MET A 213 -2.75 8.20 0.87
CA MET A 213 -4.07 7.93 0.28
C MET A 213 -4.89 6.89 1.06
N TYR A 214 -4.24 5.89 1.65
CA TYR A 214 -4.91 4.72 2.19
C TYR A 214 -4.66 4.48 3.68
N SER A 215 -5.66 3.92 4.35
CA SER A 215 -5.55 3.49 5.73
C SER A 215 -4.65 2.25 5.81
N ILE A 216 -3.58 2.35 6.60
CA ILE A 216 -2.58 1.29 6.75
C ILE A 216 -2.58 0.80 8.20
N ASN A 217 -2.63 -0.52 8.36
CA ASN A 217 -2.40 -1.18 9.62
C ASN A 217 -0.89 -1.32 9.86
N PHE A 218 -0.30 -0.32 10.51
CA PHE A 218 1.15 -0.29 10.78
C PHE A 218 1.65 -1.48 11.62
N SER A 219 0.81 -2.06 12.49
CA SER A 219 1.18 -3.28 13.22
C SER A 219 1.33 -4.49 12.28
N THR A 220 0.44 -4.60 11.28
CA THR A 220 0.52 -5.64 10.25
C THR A 220 1.70 -5.40 9.31
N LEU A 221 1.91 -4.15 8.88
CA LEU A 221 3.05 -3.73 8.06
C LEU A 221 4.39 -4.09 8.73
N ALA A 222 4.59 -3.67 9.98
CA ALA A 222 5.80 -3.93 10.73
C ALA A 222 6.02 -5.44 10.96
N ARG A 223 4.95 -6.18 11.32
CA ARG A 223 5.03 -7.64 11.48
C ARG A 223 5.50 -8.33 10.20
N TYR A 224 4.92 -7.97 9.06
CA TYR A 224 5.26 -8.58 7.78
C TYR A 224 6.67 -8.16 7.31
N ALA A 225 7.06 -6.89 7.47
CA ALA A 225 8.42 -6.42 7.19
C ALA A 225 9.48 -7.15 8.03
N LYS A 226 9.20 -7.41 9.31
CA LYS A 226 10.07 -8.23 10.16
C LYS A 226 10.22 -9.65 9.62
N LYS A 227 9.12 -10.29 9.21
CA LYS A 227 9.12 -11.66 8.63
C LYS A 227 9.87 -11.73 7.29
N ARG A 228 9.83 -10.66 6.51
CA ARG A 228 10.57 -10.53 5.24
C ARG A 228 11.98 -9.94 5.41
N ASN A 229 12.49 -9.83 6.63
CA ASN A 229 13.81 -9.25 6.94
C ASN A 229 14.04 -7.82 6.41
N SER A 230 12.97 -7.07 6.17
CA SER A 230 13.01 -5.72 5.59
C SER A 230 12.74 -4.61 6.61
N GLN A 231 12.66 -4.93 7.91
CA GLN A 231 12.40 -3.94 8.98
C GLN A 231 13.39 -2.76 8.96
N LYS A 232 14.68 -3.00 8.71
CA LYS A 232 15.68 -1.93 8.60
C LYS A 232 15.40 -1.00 7.42
N ARG A 233 14.99 -1.55 6.27
CA ARG A 233 14.59 -0.77 5.08
C ARG A 233 13.34 0.05 5.39
N LEU A 234 12.36 -0.57 6.06
CA LEU A 234 11.11 0.08 6.44
C LEU A 234 11.39 1.26 7.39
N ASN A 235 12.28 1.09 8.37
CA ASN A 235 12.66 2.17 9.28
C ASN A 235 13.38 3.34 8.59
N LYS A 236 14.09 3.10 7.48
CA LYS A 236 14.75 4.17 6.70
C LYS A 236 13.74 5.05 5.97
N LEU A 237 12.60 4.51 5.53
CA LEU A 237 11.51 5.31 4.95
C LEU A 237 11.02 6.39 5.93
N HIS A 238 11.01 6.08 7.23
CA HIS A 238 10.55 7.00 8.28
C HIS A 238 11.48 8.22 8.46
N LEU A 239 12.75 8.13 8.06
CA LEU A 239 13.71 9.23 8.17
C LEU A 239 13.47 10.35 7.16
N ILE A 240 12.56 10.15 6.19
CA ILE A 240 12.17 11.14 5.18
C ILE A 240 10.79 11.76 5.52
N GLY A 241 10.03 11.18 6.46
CA GLY A 241 8.62 11.55 6.73
C GLY A 241 8.25 11.88 8.19
N GLY A 242 9.21 12.17 9.07
CA GLY A 242 8.96 12.92 10.32
C GLY A 242 8.06 12.29 11.39
N THR A 243 7.74 10.98 11.36
CA THR A 243 6.97 10.34 12.46
C THR A 243 7.64 9.05 12.92
N LYS A 244 7.97 8.96 14.22
CA LYS A 244 8.36 7.70 14.88
C LYS A 244 7.10 6.86 15.11
N LEU A 245 7.13 5.59 14.69
CA LEU A 245 6.16 4.56 15.11
C LEU A 245 6.26 4.30 16.61
#